data_AF-A0A347AEW7-F1
#
_entry.id   AF-A0A347AEW7-F1
#
_cell.length_a   1.000
_cell.length_b   1.000
_cell.length_c   1.000
_cell.angle_alpha   90.00
_cell.angle_beta   90.00
_cell.angle_gamma   90.00
#
_symmetry.space_group_name_H-M   'P 1'
#
loop_
_entity.id
_entity.type
_entity.pdbx_description
1 polymer ?
#
loop_
_entity_poly.entity_id
_entity_poly.type
_entity_poly.pdbx_seq_one_letter_code
_entity_poly.pdbx_strand_id
1 'polypeptide(L)'
;MENSCYENYPLKMVLLSNLLSLSIYIIGAYILFNLAIIFGILYLIYCLFLEIRLLRKSCIDCYYYGKTCGFGKGRLSSLFFKKGDNSKFPQQEISWKDMIPDLMIFIFPLVGGVIILISKFSWIILLLILILLILSSIGNAIIRGVFTCKYCKQHKLGCPAERLFNK
;
A
#
# COMPACT_ATOMS: atom_id res chain seq x y z
N MET A 1 1.67 -26.45 -12.98
CA MET A 1 2.78 -26.05 -12.09
C MET A 1 2.18 -25.67 -10.75
N GLU A 2 2.41 -26.48 -9.73
CA GLU A 2 1.96 -26.21 -8.37
C GLU A 2 2.68 -24.95 -7.88
N ASN A 3 1.99 -23.81 -7.81
CA ASN A 3 2.60 -22.57 -7.33
C ASN A 3 2.91 -22.76 -5.83
N SER A 4 4.17 -23.08 -5.54
CA SER A 4 4.71 -23.16 -4.19
C SER A 4 4.58 -21.77 -3.57
N CYS A 5 3.85 -21.68 -2.46
CA CYS A 5 3.75 -20.43 -1.72
C CYS A 5 5.05 -20.20 -0.95
N TYR A 6 5.48 -18.93 -0.85
CA TYR A 6 6.64 -18.60 -0.04
C TYR A 6 6.28 -18.60 1.45
N GLU A 7 7.02 -19.36 2.26
CA GLU A 7 6.95 -19.24 3.72
C GLU A 7 7.56 -17.93 4.21
N ASN A 8 8.67 -17.52 3.58
CA ASN A 8 9.29 -16.22 3.75
C ASN A 8 9.64 -15.67 2.35
N TYR A 9 9.19 -14.46 2.06
CA TYR A 9 9.54 -13.81 0.80
C TYR A 9 11.03 -13.43 0.76
N PRO A 10 11.68 -13.54 -0.40
CA PRO A 10 13.05 -13.07 -0.56
C PRO A 10 13.12 -11.56 -0.34
N LEU A 11 14.16 -11.09 0.35
CA LEU A 11 14.34 -9.68 0.70
C LEU A 11 14.27 -8.73 -0.50
N LYS A 12 14.72 -9.17 -1.68
CA LYS A 12 14.63 -8.40 -2.93
C LYS A 12 13.19 -8.01 -3.27
N MET A 13 12.22 -8.91 -3.09
CA MET A 13 10.80 -8.62 -3.33
C MET A 13 10.23 -7.64 -2.30
N VAL A 14 10.66 -7.77 -1.04
CA VAL A 14 10.28 -6.84 0.03
C VAL A 14 10.80 -5.44 -0.26
N LEU A 15 12.07 -5.33 -0.63
CA LEU A 15 12.70 -4.06 -0.99
C LEU A 15 12.00 -3.43 -2.19
N LEU A 16 11.73 -4.19 -3.25
CA LEU A 16 11.04 -3.68 -4.44
C LEU A 16 9.63 -3.17 -4.11
N SER A 17 8.88 -3.91 -3.28
CA SER A 17 7.53 -3.52 -2.89
C SER A 17 7.51 -2.25 -2.04
N ASN A 18 8.44 -2.13 -1.08
CA ASN A 18 8.55 -0.93 -0.26
C ASN A 18 9.09 0.25 -1.06
N LEU A 19 9.99 0.03 -2.01
CA LEU A 19 10.49 1.08 -2.89
C LEU A 19 9.34 1.69 -3.71
N LEU A 20 8.46 0.86 -4.29
CA LEU A 20 7.28 1.36 -5.00
C LEU A 20 6.40 2.21 -4.09
N SER A 21 6.02 1.70 -2.91
CA SER A 21 5.16 2.44 -1.97
C SER A 21 5.80 3.75 -1.52
N LEU A 22 7.10 3.73 -1.20
CA LEU A 22 7.84 4.92 -0.79
C LEU A 22 7.94 5.95 -1.93
N SER A 23 8.17 5.52 -3.17
CA SER A 23 8.17 6.40 -4.34
C SER A 23 6.82 7.10 -4.51
N ILE A 24 5.71 6.37 -4.35
CA ILE A 24 4.36 6.95 -4.41
C ILE A 24 4.19 8.02 -3.32
N TYR A 25 4.57 7.71 -2.08
CA TYR A 25 4.44 8.67 -0.96
C TYR A 25 5.34 9.90 -1.16
N ILE A 26 6.58 9.73 -1.60
CA ILE A 26 7.52 10.84 -1.82
C ILE A 26 7.02 11.75 -2.94
N ILE A 27 6.60 11.19 -4.07
CA ILE A 27 6.04 11.97 -5.19
C ILE A 27 4.78 12.70 -4.73
N GLY A 28 3.89 12.00 -4.02
CA GLY A 28 2.66 12.58 -3.52
C GLY A 28 2.90 13.75 -2.56
N ALA A 29 3.82 13.57 -1.61
CA ALA A 29 4.21 14.62 -0.67
C ALA A 29 4.85 15.80 -1.40
N TYR A 30 5.77 15.56 -2.34
CA TYR A 30 6.42 16.62 -3.12
C TYR A 30 5.41 17.49 -3.86
N ILE A 31 4.43 16.88 -4.54
CA ILE A 31 3.37 17.63 -5.22
C ILE A 31 2.59 18.50 -4.22
N LEU A 32 2.20 17.94 -3.07
CA LEU A 32 1.41 18.66 -2.07
C LEU A 32 2.20 19.76 -1.33
N PHE A 33 3.51 19.57 -1.13
CA PHE A 33 4.41 20.61 -0.62
C PHE A 33 4.47 21.83 -1.54
N ASN A 34 4.38 21.62 -2.86
CA ASN A 34 4.33 22.71 -3.84
C ASN A 34 2.98 23.46 -3.82
N LEU A 35 1.93 22.91 -3.21
CA LEU A 35 0.67 23.61 -2.97
C LEU A 35 0.73 24.42 -1.68
N ALA A 36 1.08 23.77 -0.56
CA ALA A 36 1.44 24.42 0.70
C ALA A 36 2.15 23.43 1.63
N ILE A 37 3.04 23.94 2.48
CA ILE A 37 3.81 23.09 3.41
C ILE A 37 2.89 22.25 4.30
N ILE A 38 1.80 22.85 4.79
CA ILE A 38 0.83 22.17 5.66
C ILE A 38 0.20 20.95 4.98
N PHE A 39 -0.09 21.01 3.68
CA PHE A 39 -0.68 19.87 2.96
C PHE A 39 0.29 18.70 2.83
N GLY A 40 1.57 18.97 2.55
CA GLY A 40 2.60 17.94 2.52
C GLY A 40 2.80 17.26 3.88
N ILE A 41 2.83 18.03 4.98
CA ILE A 41 2.96 17.47 6.34
C ILE A 41 1.73 16.61 6.70
N LEU A 42 0.52 17.13 6.49
CA LEU A 42 -0.71 16.39 6.77
C LEU A 42 -0.79 15.10 5.96
N TYR A 43 -0.36 15.12 4.70
CA TYR A 43 -0.29 13.94 3.86
C TYR A 43 0.69 12.87 4.40
N LEU A 44 1.89 13.27 4.83
CA LEU A 44 2.85 12.33 5.40
C LEU A 44 2.34 11.70 6.71
N ILE A 45 1.70 12.51 7.58
CA ILE A 45 1.04 12.00 8.79
C ILE A 45 -0.06 11.01 8.42
N TYR A 46 -0.85 11.33 7.40
CA TYR A 46 -1.91 10.47 6.91
C TYR A 46 -1.38 9.12 6.39
N CYS A 47 -0.35 9.12 5.56
CA CYS A 47 0.31 7.89 5.09
C CYS A 47 0.86 7.05 6.25
N LEU A 48 1.51 7.69 7.24
CA LEU A 48 2.02 7.01 8.43
C LEU A 48 0.89 6.38 9.26
N PHE A 49 -0.22 7.10 9.43
CA PHE A 49 -1.39 6.60 10.14
C PHE A 49 -1.97 5.35 9.46
N LEU A 50 -2.05 5.33 8.12
CA LEU A 50 -2.51 4.16 7.38
C LEU A 50 -1.56 2.96 7.53
N GLU A 51 -0.26 3.19 7.48
CA GLU A 51 0.74 2.14 7.72
C GLU A 51 0.60 1.53 9.11
N ILE A 52 0.47 2.36 10.15
CA ILE A 52 0.27 1.89 11.54
C ILE A 52 -1.07 1.14 11.67
N ARG A 53 -2.15 1.67 11.08
CA ARG A 53 -3.46 1.04 11.08
C ARG A 53 -3.40 -0.35 10.47
N LEU A 54 -2.72 -0.51 9.33
CA LEU A 54 -2.55 -1.80 8.66
C LEU A 54 -1.75 -2.79 9.52
N LEU A 55 -0.63 -2.33 10.10
CA LEU A 55 0.20 -3.14 10.98
C LEU A 55 -0.55 -3.62 12.22
N ARG A 56 -1.42 -2.78 12.78
CA ARG A 56 -2.16 -3.06 14.01
C ARG A 56 -3.44 -3.86 13.81
N LYS A 57 -4.15 -3.69 12.69
CA LYS A 57 -5.47 -4.33 12.47
C LYS A 57 -5.41 -5.58 11.60
N SER A 58 -4.59 -5.56 10.54
CA SER A 58 -4.58 -6.66 9.57
C SER A 58 -3.34 -7.53 9.74
N CYS A 59 -2.16 -6.94 9.93
CA CYS A 59 -0.93 -7.76 10.02
C CYS A 59 -0.84 -8.62 11.29
N ILE A 60 -1.49 -8.23 12.39
CA ILE A 60 -1.50 -9.02 13.65
C ILE A 60 -2.22 -10.38 13.52
N ASP A 61 -3.23 -10.45 12.64
CA ASP A 61 -4.03 -11.65 12.37
C ASP A 61 -3.54 -12.37 11.09
N CYS A 62 -2.55 -11.84 10.39
CA CYS A 62 -2.08 -12.43 9.13
C CYS A 62 -1.20 -13.66 9.39
N TYR A 63 -1.26 -14.68 8.51
CA TYR A 63 -0.36 -15.85 8.55
C TYR A 63 1.12 -15.48 8.62
N TYR A 64 1.50 -14.37 7.98
CA TYR A 64 2.88 -13.89 7.96
C TYR A 64 3.28 -13.07 9.21
N TYR A 65 2.45 -12.99 10.26
CA TYR A 65 2.86 -12.38 11.51
C TYR A 65 4.13 -13.07 12.06
N GLY A 66 5.18 -12.30 12.31
CA GLY A 66 6.50 -12.85 12.71
C GLY A 66 7.33 -13.42 11.56
N LYS A 67 6.80 -13.44 10.33
CA LYS A 67 7.47 -13.90 9.11
C LYS A 67 7.65 -12.76 8.11
N THR A 68 8.47 -12.99 7.09
CA THR A 68 8.68 -12.01 6.01
C THR A 68 7.61 -12.18 4.94
N CYS A 69 6.57 -11.33 4.95
CA CYS A 69 5.62 -11.24 3.84
C CYS A 69 6.20 -10.47 2.65
N GLY A 70 5.53 -10.46 1.49
CA GLY A 70 5.98 -9.73 0.30
C GLY A 70 6.20 -8.23 0.50
N PHE A 71 5.60 -7.64 1.54
CA PHE A 71 5.79 -6.23 1.92
C PHE A 71 6.66 -6.06 3.18
N GLY A 72 7.10 -7.14 3.83
CA GLY A 72 7.86 -7.10 5.09
C GLY A 72 7.04 -6.71 6.33
N LYS A 73 5.79 -6.28 6.16
CA LYS A 73 4.89 -5.79 7.21
C LYS A 73 4.58 -6.83 8.30
N GLY A 74 4.59 -8.12 7.99
CA GLY A 74 4.37 -9.20 8.97
C GLY A 74 5.44 -9.25 10.07
N ARG A 75 6.71 -9.01 9.70
CA ARG A 75 7.84 -8.94 10.63
C ARG A 75 7.84 -7.62 11.42
N LEU A 76 7.50 -6.51 10.76
CA LEU A 76 7.32 -5.21 11.43
C LEU A 76 6.21 -5.27 12.47
N SER A 77 5.05 -5.82 12.13
CA SER A 77 3.91 -5.95 13.04
C SER A 77 4.27 -6.74 14.30
N SER A 78 5.04 -7.83 14.18
CA SER A 78 5.48 -8.62 15.34
C SER A 78 6.46 -7.92 16.29
N LEU A 79 7.12 -6.85 15.83
CA LEU A 79 8.01 -6.05 16.68
C LEU A 79 7.23 -5.02 17.50
N PHE A 80 6.16 -4.46 16.94
CA PHE A 80 5.43 -3.34 17.56
C PHE A 80 4.12 -3.75 18.23
N PHE A 81 3.50 -4.86 17.82
CA PHE A 81 2.18 -5.30 18.29
C PHE A 81 2.22 -6.74 18.76
N LYS A 82 1.24 -7.12 19.58
CA LYS A 82 1.04 -8.51 20.01
C LYS A 82 0.33 -9.31 18.91
N LYS A 83 0.62 -10.61 18.86
CA LYS A 83 0.00 -11.53 17.91
C LYS A 83 -1.51 -11.58 18.14
N GLY A 84 -2.26 -11.43 17.07
CA GLY A 84 -3.70 -11.62 17.05
C GLY A 84 -4.08 -13.06 16.80
N ASP A 85 -5.27 -13.25 16.23
CA ASP A 85 -5.82 -14.57 15.91
C ASP A 85 -5.93 -14.75 14.40
N ASN A 86 -5.15 -15.70 13.87
CA ASN A 86 -5.07 -15.96 12.45
C ASN A 86 -6.41 -16.39 11.82
N SER A 87 -7.31 -16.97 12.61
CA SER A 87 -8.65 -17.36 12.14
C SER A 87 -9.56 -16.17 11.86
N LYS A 88 -9.26 -15.00 12.43
CA LYS A 88 -10.03 -13.76 12.23
C LYS A 88 -9.72 -13.07 10.91
N PHE A 89 -8.52 -13.24 10.35
CA PHE A 89 -8.12 -12.54 9.13
C PHE A 89 -9.02 -12.83 7.92
N PRO A 90 -9.39 -14.09 7.61
CA PRO A 90 -10.34 -14.37 6.54
C PRO A 90 -11.76 -13.90 6.87
N GLN A 91 -12.09 -13.73 8.15
CA GLN A 91 -13.41 -13.28 8.59
C GLN A 91 -13.55 -11.75 8.57
N GLN A 92 -12.45 -11.01 8.37
CA GLN A 92 -12.51 -9.56 8.23
C GLN A 92 -13.31 -9.20 6.98
N GLU A 93 -14.40 -8.47 7.16
CA GLU A 93 -15.11 -7.85 6.06
C GLU A 93 -14.36 -6.56 5.69
N ILE A 94 -13.59 -6.60 4.60
CA ILE A 94 -13.09 -5.35 4.01
C ILE A 94 -14.28 -4.73 3.28
N SER A 95 -14.65 -3.52 3.68
CA SER A 95 -15.66 -2.72 3.00
C SER A 95 -14.99 -1.64 2.14
N TRP A 96 -15.75 -0.98 1.27
CA TRP A 96 -15.29 0.21 0.54
C TRP A 96 -14.74 1.29 1.48
N LYS A 97 -15.28 1.39 2.71
CA LYS A 97 -14.78 2.30 3.75
C LYS A 97 -13.34 2.03 4.18
N ASP A 98 -12.86 0.81 4.00
CA ASP A 98 -11.48 0.42 4.33
C ASP A 98 -10.53 0.64 3.15
N MET A 99 -11.04 0.60 1.92
CA MET A 99 -10.26 0.86 0.71
C MET A 99 -10.16 2.34 0.33
N ILE A 100 -11.20 3.13 0.61
CA ILE A 100 -11.21 4.58 0.33
C ILE A 100 -9.97 5.27 0.90
N PRO A 101 -9.57 5.02 2.17
CA PRO A 101 -8.40 5.68 2.74
C PRO A 101 -7.10 5.40 1.95
N ASP A 102 -6.90 4.17 1.49
CA ASP A 102 -5.74 3.78 0.69
C ASP A 102 -5.77 4.46 -0.70
N LEU A 103 -6.95 4.61 -1.29
CA LEU A 103 -7.11 5.34 -2.56
C LEU A 103 -6.80 6.84 -2.41
N MET A 104 -7.07 7.43 -1.24
CA MET A 104 -6.79 8.84 -0.99
C MET A 104 -5.29 9.18 -1.04
N ILE A 105 -4.41 8.20 -0.80
CA ILE A 105 -2.95 8.36 -0.97
C ILE A 105 -2.61 8.85 -2.38
N PHE A 106 -3.37 8.38 -3.37
CA PHE A 106 -3.21 8.75 -4.77
C PHE A 106 -4.09 9.95 -5.16
N ILE A 107 -5.34 10.01 -4.67
CA ILE A 107 -6.28 11.09 -5.04
C ILE A 107 -5.79 12.45 -4.54
N PHE A 108 -5.30 12.57 -3.30
CA PHE A 108 -4.90 13.87 -2.76
C PHE A 108 -3.80 14.53 -3.60
N PRO A 109 -2.67 13.87 -3.92
CA PRO A 109 -1.65 14.47 -4.75
C PRO A 109 -2.10 14.69 -6.20
N LEU A 110 -2.97 13.83 -6.74
CA LEU A 110 -3.52 14.05 -8.09
C LEU A 110 -4.31 15.37 -8.14
N VAL A 111 -5.24 15.56 -7.21
CA VAL A 111 -6.05 16.79 -7.13
C VAL A 111 -5.17 18.00 -6.87
N GLY A 112 -4.24 17.91 -5.90
CA GLY A 112 -3.29 18.99 -5.63
C GLY A 112 -2.43 19.35 -6.84
N GLY A 113 -1.94 18.35 -7.57
CA GLY A 113 -1.17 18.54 -8.79
C GLY A 113 -1.98 19.20 -9.91
N VAL A 114 -3.23 18.79 -10.11
CA VAL A 114 -4.14 19.44 -11.09
C VAL A 114 -4.40 20.89 -10.73
N ILE A 115 -4.65 21.21 -9.45
CA ILE A 115 -4.82 22.59 -8.97
C ILE A 115 -3.57 23.43 -9.28
N ILE A 116 -2.38 22.88 -9.02
CA ILE A 116 -1.12 23.55 -9.34
C ILE A 116 -1.00 23.80 -10.84
N LEU A 117 -1.28 22.80 -11.69
CA LEU A 117 -1.17 22.94 -13.15
C LEU A 117 -2.13 23.97 -13.73
N ILE A 118 -3.35 24.07 -13.21
CA ILE A 118 -4.33 25.08 -13.62
C ILE A 118 -3.89 26.48 -13.18
N SER A 119 -3.36 26.61 -11.96
CA SER A 119 -2.95 27.91 -11.41
C SER A 119 -1.64 28.42 -12.02
N LYS A 120 -0.67 27.52 -12.18
CA LYS A 120 0.66 27.78 -12.76
C LYS A 120 1.22 26.50 -13.37
N PHE A 121 1.10 26.40 -14.68
CA PHE A 121 1.56 25.23 -15.41
C PHE A 121 3.05 24.93 -15.18
N SER A 122 3.36 23.66 -14.92
CA SER A 122 4.72 23.18 -14.66
C SER A 122 4.90 21.78 -15.26
N TRP A 123 5.83 21.66 -16.19
CA TRP A 123 6.20 20.38 -16.81
C TRP A 123 6.65 19.33 -15.78
N ILE A 124 7.33 19.77 -14.72
CA ILE A 124 7.78 18.88 -13.65
C ILE A 124 6.57 18.28 -12.92
N ILE A 125 5.59 19.11 -12.55
CA ILE A 125 4.38 18.63 -11.86
C ILE A 125 3.56 17.71 -12.75
N LEU A 126 3.43 18.04 -14.04
CA LEU A 126 2.76 17.18 -15.01
C LEU A 126 3.43 15.80 -15.10
N LEU A 127 4.76 15.77 -15.26
CA LEU A 127 5.53 14.54 -15.31
C LEU A 127 5.36 13.72 -14.02
N LEU A 128 5.41 14.36 -12.85
CA LEU A 128 5.23 13.68 -11.57
C LEU A 128 3.83 13.09 -11.41
N ILE A 129 2.78 13.76 -11.87
CA ILE A 129 1.41 13.20 -11.89
C ILE A 129 1.35 11.96 -12.79
N LEU A 130 1.95 12.02 -13.99
CA LEU A 130 1.98 10.87 -14.90
C LEU A 130 2.72 9.67 -14.30
N ILE A 131 3.88 9.91 -13.67
CA ILE A 131 4.63 8.87 -12.94
C ILE A 131 3.79 8.33 -11.79
N LEU A 132 3.14 9.20 -11.01
CA LEU A 132 2.28 8.80 -9.89
C LEU A 132 1.13 7.90 -10.36
N LEU A 133 0.48 8.24 -11.48
CA LEU A 133 -0.57 7.44 -12.12
C LEU A 133 -0.05 6.05 -12.50
N ILE A 134 1.10 5.97 -13.16
CA ILE A 134 1.72 4.70 -13.59
C ILE A 134 2.10 3.84 -12.38
N LEU A 135 2.75 4.42 -11.36
CA LEU A 135 3.17 3.67 -10.18
C LEU A 135 1.97 3.19 -9.36
N SER A 136 0.95 4.05 -9.20
CA SER A 136 -0.24 3.73 -8.41
C SER A 136 -1.14 2.69 -9.07
N SER A 137 -1.14 2.61 -10.40
CA SER A 137 -1.89 1.62 -11.19
C SER A 137 -1.00 0.43 -11.57
N ILE A 138 -0.23 0.55 -12.65
CA ILE A 138 0.59 -0.51 -13.25
C ILE A 138 1.61 -1.04 -12.26
N GLY A 139 2.31 -0.16 -11.54
CA GLY A 139 3.30 -0.56 -10.54
C GLY A 139 2.70 -1.47 -9.47
N ASN A 140 1.60 -1.02 -8.86
CA ASN A 140 0.88 -1.82 -7.88
C ASN A 140 0.31 -3.11 -8.47
N ALA A 141 -0.23 -3.10 -9.69
CA ALA A 141 -0.76 -4.28 -10.35
C ALA A 141 0.33 -5.34 -10.59
N ILE A 142 1.53 -4.93 -11.02
CA ILE A 142 2.67 -5.83 -11.23
C ILE A 142 3.17 -6.39 -9.89
N ILE A 143 3.43 -5.53 -8.90
CA ILE A 143 3.96 -5.99 -7.61
C ILE A 143 2.95 -6.88 -6.89
N ARG A 144 1.67 -6.51 -6.86
CA ARG A 144 0.61 -7.28 -6.21
C ARG A 144 0.29 -8.55 -7.00
N GLY A 145 -0.02 -8.43 -8.29
CA GLY A 145 -0.47 -9.56 -9.11
C GLY A 145 0.63 -10.56 -9.43
N VAL A 146 1.82 -10.10 -9.84
CA VAL A 146 2.87 -10.99 -10.37
C VAL A 146 3.82 -11.46 -9.29
N PHE A 147 4.25 -10.56 -8.38
CA PHE A 147 5.35 -10.85 -7.46
C PHE A 147 4.92 -11.24 -6.04
N THR A 148 3.82 -10.70 -5.52
CA THR A 148 3.40 -10.92 -4.13
C THR A 148 2.19 -11.83 -4.02
N CYS A 149 0.98 -11.40 -4.37
CA CYS A 149 -0.27 -12.13 -4.12
C CYS A 149 -0.28 -13.54 -4.73
N LYS A 150 0.27 -13.74 -5.93
CA LYS A 150 0.36 -15.06 -6.60
C LYS A 150 1.05 -16.14 -5.76
N TYR A 151 2.03 -15.75 -4.93
CA TYR A 151 2.82 -16.67 -4.10
C TYR A 151 2.45 -16.58 -2.61
N CYS A 152 1.38 -15.86 -2.26
CA CYS A 152 1.00 -15.56 -0.89
C CYS A 152 0.24 -16.73 -0.26
N LYS A 153 0.74 -17.25 0.87
CA LYS A 153 0.09 -18.34 1.59
C LYS A 153 -1.21 -17.90 2.27
N GLN A 154 -1.29 -16.64 2.71
CA GLN A 154 -2.52 -16.06 3.27
C GLN A 154 -3.67 -16.06 2.24
N HIS A 155 -3.36 -15.86 0.95
CA HIS A 155 -4.39 -15.89 -0.09
C HIS A 155 -5.07 -17.27 -0.18
N LYS A 156 -4.31 -18.37 -0.08
CA LYS A 156 -4.87 -19.74 0.01
C LYS A 156 -5.71 -19.99 1.27
N LEU A 157 -5.40 -19.29 2.37
CA LEU A 157 -6.14 -19.38 3.64
C LEU A 157 -7.36 -18.44 3.69
N GLY A 158 -7.56 -17.63 2.64
CA GLY A 158 -8.59 -16.61 2.54
C GLY A 158 -8.01 -15.20 2.62
N CYS A 159 -8.17 -14.46 1.52
CA CYS A 159 -7.90 -13.03 1.46
C CYS A 159 -9.22 -12.24 1.46
N PRO A 160 -9.47 -11.37 2.44
CA PRO A 160 -10.70 -10.60 2.48
C PRO A 160 -10.85 -9.64 1.29
N ALA A 161 -9.75 -9.20 0.69
CA ALA A 161 -9.79 -8.36 -0.52
C ALA A 161 -10.31 -9.11 -1.75
N GLU A 162 -10.12 -10.42 -1.85
CA GLU A 162 -10.57 -11.21 -2.99
C GLU A 162 -12.11 -11.29 -3.08
N ARG A 163 -12.79 -11.30 -1.92
CA ARG A 163 -14.27 -11.28 -1.86
C ARG A 163 -14.89 -9.99 -2.38
N LEU A 164 -14.14 -8.89 -2.39
CA LEU A 164 -14.62 -7.61 -2.91
C LEU A 164 -14.59 -7.53 -4.44
N PHE A 165 -13.67 -8.23 -5.09
CA PHE A 165 -13.49 -8.17 -6.54
C PHE A 165 -14.21 -9.31 -7.30
N ASN A 166 -14.60 -10.38 -6.60
CA ASN A 166 -15.35 -11.52 -7.16
C ASN A 166 -16.88 -11.43 -6.92
N LYS A 167 -17.40 -10.24 -6.64
CA LYS A 167 -18.84 -10.01 -6.43
C LYS A 167 -19.50 -9.43 -7.67
#